data_AF-A0A849HV12-F1
#
_entry.id   AF-A0A849HV12-F1
#
_cell.length_a   1.000
_cell.length_b   1.000
_cell.length_c   1.000
_cell.angle_alpha   90.00
_cell.angle_beta   90.00
_cell.angle_gamma   90.00
#
_symmetry.space_group_name_H-M   'P 1'
#
loop_
_entity.id
_entity.type
_entity.pdbx_description
1 polymer ?
#
loop_
_entity_poly.entity_id
_entity_poly.type
_entity_poly.pdbx_seq_one_letter_code
_entity_poly.pdbx_strand_id
1 'polypeptide(L)'
;MFSKLLGLMSADMAIDLGTANTLVYVKGRGIVLAEPSVVAIADVKGRKHVLAVGEEAKHMLGRTPGNISAIRPLRDGVIADFEVAEEMIKHFIRKVHNRRGFSSPIIIICVPSGSTAVE
;
A
#
# COMPACT_ATOMS: atom_id res chain seq x y z
N MET A 1 22.77 23.85 -7.70
CA MET A 1 23.41 23.44 -6.43
C MET A 1 22.36 23.25 -5.32
N PHE A 2 21.40 24.17 -5.15
CA PHE A 2 20.24 24.02 -4.25
C PHE A 2 19.33 22.80 -4.51
N SER A 3 19.19 22.39 -5.77
CA SER A 3 18.36 21.22 -6.15
C SER A 3 18.90 19.88 -5.62
N LYS A 4 20.21 19.74 -5.40
CA LYS A 4 20.80 18.51 -4.83
C LYS A 4 20.55 18.40 -3.31
N LEU A 5 20.47 19.53 -2.61
CA LEU A 5 20.20 19.55 -1.16
C LEU A 5 18.71 19.31 -0.87
N LEU A 6 17.81 19.86 -1.70
CA LEU A 6 16.37 19.55 -1.66
C LEU A 6 16.04 18.14 -2.16
N GLY A 7 16.84 17.62 -3.11
CA GLY A 7 16.67 16.26 -3.64
C GLY A 7 16.93 15.15 -2.62
N LEU A 8 17.71 15.42 -1.57
CA LEU A 8 17.91 14.51 -0.43
C LEU A 8 16.72 14.52 0.55
N MET A 9 15.80 15.47 0.43
CA MET A 9 14.58 15.60 1.24
C MET A 9 13.32 15.19 0.46
N SER A 10 13.43 14.88 -0.83
CA SER A 10 12.31 14.36 -1.61
C SER A 10 12.10 12.88 -1.29
N ALA A 11 10.87 12.54 -0.90
CA ALA A 11 10.43 11.17 -0.73
C ALA A 11 9.69 10.65 -1.97
N ASP A 12 10.05 11.12 -3.17
CA ASP A 12 9.48 10.65 -4.43
C ASP A 12 9.58 9.13 -4.51
N MET A 13 8.47 8.49 -4.88
CA MET A 13 8.37 7.04 -4.84
C MET A 13 7.61 6.48 -6.04
N ALA A 14 7.94 5.23 -6.37
CA ALA A 14 7.17 4.40 -7.28
C ALA A 14 6.61 3.21 -6.50
N ILE A 15 5.34 2.89 -6.73
CA ILE A 15 4.62 1.79 -6.08
C ILE A 15 4.20 0.81 -7.17
N ASP A 16 4.64 -0.44 -7.01
CA ASP A 16 4.15 -1.56 -7.81
C ASP A 16 3.02 -2.26 -7.03
N LEU A 17 1.78 -2.09 -7.50
CA LEU A 17 0.58 -2.67 -6.88
C LEU A 17 0.27 -4.04 -7.47
N GLY A 18 1.05 -5.04 -7.07
CA GLY A 18 0.82 -6.42 -7.48
C GLY A 18 -0.32 -7.09 -6.70
N THR A 19 -0.98 -8.07 -7.33
CA THR A 19 -2.04 -8.89 -6.70
C THR A 19 -1.55 -9.70 -5.51
N ALA A 20 -0.27 -10.10 -5.52
CA ALA A 20 0.34 -10.89 -4.45
C ALA A 20 1.21 -10.05 -3.51
N ASN A 21 2.00 -9.13 -4.05
CA ASN A 21 2.95 -8.30 -3.30
C ASN A 21 2.91 -6.86 -3.80
N THR A 22 3.10 -5.92 -2.89
CA THR A 22 3.32 -4.51 -3.17
C THR A 22 4.78 -4.18 -2.93
N LEU A 23 5.41 -3.48 -3.88
CA LEU A 23 6.76 -2.97 -3.72
C LEU A 23 6.75 -1.45 -3.72
N VAL A 24 7.61 -0.85 -2.90
CA VAL A 24 7.84 0.60 -2.93
C VAL A 24 9.31 0.87 -3.18
N TYR A 25 9.57 1.58 -4.28
CA TYR A 25 10.86 2.15 -4.62
C TYR A 25 10.89 3.62 -4.21
N VAL A 26 11.95 4.05 -3.52
CA VAL A 26 12.19 5.47 -3.22
C VAL A 26 13.39 5.96 -4.03
N LYS A 27 13.23 7.12 -4.67
CA LYS A 27 14.27 7.73 -5.51
C LYS A 27 15.58 7.89 -4.72
N GLY A 28 16.66 7.32 -5.25
CA GLY A 28 17.98 7.35 -4.63
C GLY A 28 18.18 6.35 -3.48
N ARG A 29 17.16 5.57 -3.09
CA ARG A 29 17.26 4.54 -2.05
C ARG A 29 17.06 3.12 -2.57
N GLY A 30 16.40 2.94 -3.72
CA GLY A 30 16.06 1.62 -4.23
C GLY A 30 14.70 1.13 -3.72
N ILE A 31 14.49 -0.19 -3.78
CA ILE A 31 13.32 -0.84 -3.19
C ILE A 31 13.48 -0.82 -1.67
N VAL A 32 12.57 -0.14 -0.97
CA VAL A 32 12.59 0.03 0.49
C VAL A 32 11.48 -0.75 1.19
N LEU A 33 10.51 -1.26 0.42
CA LEU A 33 9.42 -2.10 0.91
C LEU A 33 9.10 -3.17 -0.14
N ALA A 34 8.89 -4.40 0.33
CA ALA A 34 8.37 -5.51 -0.45
C ALA A 34 7.51 -6.36 0.51
N GLU A 35 6.20 -6.16 0.48
CA GLU A 35 5.26 -6.82 1.41
C GLU A 35 4.06 -7.41 0.68
N PRO A 36 3.40 -8.41 1.27
CA PRO A 36 2.18 -9.00 0.71
C PRO A 36 1.08 -7.96 0.52
N SER A 37 0.33 -8.06 -0.59
CA SER A 37 -0.85 -7.24 -0.85
C SER A 37 -2.06 -7.80 -0.10
N VAL A 38 -1.97 -7.84 1.23
CA VAL A 38 -2.98 -8.41 2.13
C VAL A 38 -3.34 -7.40 3.20
N VAL A 39 -4.63 -7.30 3.49
CA VAL A 39 -5.18 -6.46 4.56
C VAL A 39 -6.04 -7.31 5.47
N ALA A 40 -5.84 -7.19 6.77
CA ALA A 40 -6.72 -7.76 7.78
C ALA A 40 -7.70 -6.67 8.24
N ILE A 41 -8.99 -6.96 8.15
CA ILE A 41 -10.07 -6.05 8.54
C ILE A 41 -10.97 -6.70 9.60
N ALA A 42 -11.42 -5.91 10.58
CA ALA A 42 -12.54 -6.27 11.45
C ALA A 42 -13.81 -5.59 10.95
N ASP A 43 -14.91 -6.34 10.87
CA ASP A 43 -16.25 -5.76 10.76
C ASP A 43 -16.78 -5.49 12.17
N VAL A 44 -17.06 -4.22 12.46
CA VAL A 44 -17.70 -3.80 13.70
C VAL A 44 -18.94 -2.98 13.35
N LYS A 45 -20.12 -3.61 13.50
CA LYS A 45 -21.43 -2.99 13.23
C LYS A 45 -21.55 -2.46 11.78
N GLY A 46 -21.02 -3.20 10.80
CA GLY A 46 -21.06 -2.85 9.38
C GLY A 46 -20.00 -1.84 8.96
N ARG A 47 -19.03 -1.53 9.83
CA ARG A 47 -17.87 -0.68 9.51
C ARG A 47 -16.61 -1.53 9.47
N LYS A 48 -15.88 -1.44 8.36
CA LYS A 48 -14.59 -2.11 8.18
C LYS A 48 -13.51 -1.29 8.89
N HIS A 49 -12.72 -1.96 9.73
CA HIS A 49 -11.57 -1.39 10.41
C HIS A 49 -10.31 -2.16 10.04
N VAL A 50 -9.32 -1.48 9.46
CA VAL A 50 -8.02 -2.09 9.17
C VAL A 50 -7.29 -2.39 10.48
N LEU A 51 -6.96 -3.66 10.67
CA LEU A 51 -6.19 -4.16 11.83
C LEU A 51 -4.71 -4.27 11.51
N ALA A 52 -4.39 -4.80 10.33
CA ALA A 52 -3.02 -5.04 9.88
C ALA A 52 -2.95 -4.98 8.35
N VAL A 53 -1.76 -4.72 7.83
CA VAL A 53 -1.44 -4.70 6.39
C VAL A 53 -0.11 -5.42 6.18
N GLY A 54 0.09 -6.05 5.02
CA GLY A 54 1.38 -6.65 4.68
C GLY A 54 1.58 -8.01 5.34
N GLU A 55 2.78 -8.25 5.87
CA GLU A 55 3.14 -9.55 6.45
C GLU A 55 2.28 -9.93 7.66
N GLU A 56 1.97 -8.96 8.52
CA GLU A 56 1.10 -9.18 9.68
C GLU A 56 -0.30 -9.64 9.25
N ALA A 57 -0.87 -9.04 8.21
CA ALA A 57 -2.16 -9.44 7.66
C ALA A 57 -2.08 -10.81 6.97
N LYS A 58 -1.00 -11.10 6.26
CA LYS A 58 -0.78 -12.40 5.62
C LYS A 58 -0.73 -13.55 6.62
N HIS A 59 -0.12 -13.35 7.78
CA HIS A 59 -0.10 -14.35 8.86
C HIS A 59 -1.50 -14.71 9.39
N MET A 60 -2.48 -13.82 9.20
CA MET A 60 -3.87 -14.03 9.60
C MET A 60 -4.69 -14.80 8.55
N LEU A 61 -4.19 -14.98 7.32
CA LEU A 61 -4.93 -15.70 6.26
C LEU A 61 -5.31 -17.12 6.71
N GLY A 62 -6.61 -17.42 6.67
CA GLY A 62 -7.17 -18.71 7.10
C GLY A 62 -7.11 -18.95 8.61
N ARG A 63 -6.77 -17.94 9.41
CA ARG A 63 -6.58 -18.03 10.87
C ARG A 63 -7.33 -16.94 11.64
N THR A 64 -8.28 -16.25 11.00
CA THR A 64 -9.05 -15.17 11.64
C THR A 64 -10.28 -15.69 12.38
N PRO A 65 -10.63 -15.11 13.55
CA PRO A 65 -11.92 -15.35 14.20
C PRO A 65 -13.06 -14.63 13.45
N GLY A 66 -14.32 -15.01 13.73
CA GLY A 66 -15.48 -14.77 12.86
C GLY A 66 -15.65 -13.36 12.27
N ASN A 67 -15.44 -12.28 13.03
CA ASN A 67 -15.64 -10.92 12.52
C ASN A 67 -14.40 -10.29 11.89
N ILE A 68 -13.30 -11.04 11.79
CA ILE A 68 -12.05 -10.61 11.16
C ILE A 68 -11.87 -11.38 9.85
N SER A 69 -11.47 -10.68 8.80
CA SER A 69 -11.10 -11.28 7.52
C SER A 69 -9.75 -10.73 7.06
N ALA A 70 -8.92 -11.62 6.52
CA ALA A 70 -7.71 -11.24 5.80
C ALA A 70 -7.97 -11.40 4.30
N ILE A 71 -7.87 -10.31 3.55
CA ILE A 71 -8.28 -10.22 2.16
C ILE A 71 -7.17 -9.62 1.29
N ARG A 72 -7.20 -9.96 0.00
CA ARG A 72 -6.38 -9.29 -1.03
C ARG A 72 -7.26 -8.31 -1.77
N PRO A 73 -7.02 -6.99 -1.66
CA PRO A 73 -7.86 -5.99 -2.33
C PRO A 73 -7.61 -5.92 -3.84
N LEU A 74 -6.49 -6.49 -4.31
CA LEU A 74 -6.12 -6.60 -5.71
C LEU A 74 -6.24 -8.06 -6.15
N ARG A 75 -7.03 -8.35 -7.18
CA ARG A 75 -7.24 -9.72 -7.67
C ARG A 75 -7.29 -9.72 -9.19
N ASP A 76 -6.59 -10.66 -9.83
CA ASP A 76 -6.58 -10.82 -11.29
C ASP A 76 -6.27 -9.53 -12.08
N GLY A 77 -5.50 -8.61 -11.47
CA GLY A 77 -5.12 -7.33 -12.06
C GLY A 77 -6.15 -6.19 -11.92
N VAL A 78 -7.22 -6.40 -11.14
CA VAL A 78 -8.27 -5.40 -10.87
C VAL A 78 -8.36 -5.06 -9.38
N ILE A 79 -8.91 -3.89 -9.08
CA ILE A 79 -9.22 -3.48 -7.70
C ILE A 79 -10.57 -4.09 -7.31
N ALA A 80 -10.53 -5.11 -6.45
CA ALA A 80 -11.73 -5.81 -6.00
C ALA A 80 -12.44 -5.10 -4.84
N ASP A 81 -11.71 -4.30 -4.05
CA ASP A 81 -12.26 -3.49 -2.96
C ASP A 81 -11.47 -2.18 -2.85
N PHE A 82 -12.10 -1.08 -3.29
CA PHE A 82 -11.49 0.25 -3.35
C PHE A 82 -11.09 0.81 -1.99
N GLU A 83 -11.97 0.68 -0.99
CA GLU A 83 -11.74 1.21 0.35
C GLU A 83 -10.55 0.50 1.01
N VAL A 84 -10.48 -0.82 0.83
CA VAL A 84 -9.39 -1.63 1.38
C VAL A 84 -8.08 -1.40 0.61
N ALA A 85 -8.13 -1.27 -0.72
CA ALA A 85 -6.96 -0.94 -1.53
C ALA A 85 -6.38 0.44 -1.14
N GLU A 86 -7.25 1.44 -0.97
CA GLU A 86 -6.85 2.79 -0.56
C GLU A 86 -6.13 2.77 0.79
N GLU A 87 -6.68 2.09 1.79
CA GLU A 87 -6.04 2.00 3.10
C GLU A 87 -4.73 1.20 3.08
N MET A 88 -4.63 0.16 2.23
CA MET A 88 -3.37 -0.56 1.99
C MET A 88 -2.29 0.36 1.41
N ILE A 89 -2.62 1.12 0.37
CA ILE A 89 -1.71 2.06 -0.29
C ILE A 89 -1.26 3.14 0.70
N LYS A 90 -2.21 3.75 1.43
CA LYS A 90 -1.91 4.73 2.48
C LYS A 90 -0.99 4.15 3.56
N HIS A 91 -1.22 2.90 3.97
CA HIS A 91 -0.37 2.24 4.95
C HIS A 91 1.07 2.13 4.45
N PHE A 92 1.28 1.61 3.24
CA PHE A 92 2.63 1.45 2.70
C PHE A 92 3.34 2.78 2.48
N ILE A 93 2.64 3.80 1.98
CA ILE A 93 3.19 5.17 1.87
C ILE A 93 3.62 5.68 3.25
N ARG A 94 2.77 5.57 4.28
CA ARG A 94 3.10 6.01 5.65
C ARG A 94 4.25 5.21 6.26
N LYS A 95 4.36 3.92 5.95
CA LYS A 95 5.41 3.03 6.45
C LYS A 95 6.79 3.41 5.92
N VAL A 96 6.87 3.84 4.65
CA VAL A 96 8.13 4.29 4.04
C VAL A 96 8.44 5.77 4.29
N HIS A 97 7.41 6.58 4.53
CA HIS A 97 7.55 8.03 4.67
C HIS A 97 7.92 8.43 6.10
N ASN A 98 9.07 9.07 6.28
CA ASN A 98 9.50 9.55 7.58
C ASN A 98 8.79 10.89 7.89
N ARG A 99 7.92 10.90 8.91
CA ARG A 99 7.03 12.02 9.32
C ARG A 99 7.69 13.37 9.66
N ARG A 100 8.99 13.55 9.39
CA ARG A 100 9.79 14.69 9.85
C ARG A 100 9.90 15.85 8.85
N GLY A 101 9.20 15.81 7.71
CA GLY A 101 9.28 16.87 6.71
C GLY A 101 7.94 17.28 6.11
N PHE A 102 7.78 18.56 5.81
CA PHE A 102 6.74 19.09 4.91
C PHE A 102 7.11 18.76 3.45
N SER A 103 7.06 17.48 3.09
CA SER A 103 7.29 17.06 1.70
C SER A 103 5.99 16.60 1.06
N SER A 104 5.76 17.08 -0.17
CA SER A 104 4.70 16.60 -1.06
C SER A 104 5.36 15.73 -2.14
N PRO A 105 5.60 14.43 -1.87
CA PRO A 105 6.30 13.56 -2.81
C PRO A 105 5.49 13.34 -4.07
N ILE A 106 6.17 13.20 -5.21
CA ILE A 106 5.57 12.66 -6.42
C ILE A 106 5.48 11.14 -6.26
N ILE A 107 4.28 10.60 -6.48
CA ILE A 107 4.01 9.16 -6.42
C ILE A 107 3.66 8.67 -7.82
N ILE A 108 4.40 7.67 -8.29
CA ILE A 108 4.09 6.92 -9.51
C ILE A 108 3.52 5.57 -9.09
N ILE A 109 2.42 5.13 -9.70
CA ILE A 109 1.82 3.82 -9.42
C ILE A 109 1.80 3.01 -10.71
N CYS A 110 2.30 1.78 -10.65
CA CYS A 110 2.14 0.81 -11.71
C CYS A 110 0.74 0.22 -11.63
N VAL A 111 0.00 0.30 -12.74
CA VAL A 111 -1.33 -0.30 -12.89
C VAL A 111 -1.30 -1.30 -14.05
N PRO A 112 -2.04 -2.41 -13.97
CA PRO A 112 -2.17 -3.35 -15.07
C PRO A 112 -2.70 -2.69 -16.35
N SER A 113 -2.30 -3.20 -17.52
CA SER A 113 -2.77 -2.67 -18.80
C SER A 113 -4.28 -2.82 -19.04
N GLY A 114 -4.93 -3.72 -18.28
CA GLY A 114 -6.37 -3.95 -18.32
C GLY A 114 -7.17 -3.11 -17.33
N SER A 115 -6.54 -2.21 -16.56
CA SER A 115 -7.25 -1.34 -15.63
C SER A 115 -8.23 -0.43 -16.34
N THR A 116 -9.38 -0.22 -15.71
CA THR A 116 -10.46 0.65 -16.23
C THR A 116 -10.31 2.08 -15.72
N ALA A 117 -11.00 3.04 -16.33
CA ALA A 117 -10.97 4.44 -15.88
C ALA A 117 -11.68 4.70 -14.53
N VAL A 118 -12.38 3.70 -14.01
CA VAL A 118 -13.05 3.75 -12.70
C VAL A 118 -12.08 3.33 -11.58
N GLU A 119 -11.08 2.52 -11.92
CA GLU A 119 -10.02 2.03 -11.05
C GLU A 119 -8.84 3.00 -10.98
#